data_AF-A0A7J4SU15-F1
#
_entry.id   AF-A0A7J4SU15-F1
#
_cell.length_a   1.000
_cell.length_b   1.000
_cell.length_c   1.000
_cell.angle_alpha   90.00
_cell.angle_beta   90.00
_cell.angle_gamma   90.00
#
_symmetry.space_group_name_H-M   'P 1'
#
loop_
_entity.id
_entity.type
_entity.pdbx_description
1 polymer ?
#
loop_
_entity_poly.entity_id
_entity_poly.type
_entity_poly.pdbx_seq_one_letter_code
_entity_poly.pdbx_strand_id
1 'polypeptide(L)' 'MGISEKMGDVLGQAVEAKLLREVLEHEIQPKHLAIIMDGNRR' A
#
# COMPACT_ATOMS: atom_id res chain seq x y z
N MET A 1 -21.08 -6.62 -6.84
CA MET A 1 -19.99 -5.95 -6.10
C MET A 1 -20.16 -6.27 -4.64
N GLY A 2 -19.44 -7.29 -4.17
CA GLY A 2 -19.57 -7.81 -2.82
C GLY A 2 -18.95 -6.89 -1.78
N ILE A 3 -19.42 -6.97 -0.54
CA ILE A 3 -18.89 -6.21 0.61
C ILE A 3 -17.39 -6.51 0.80
N SER A 4 -16.96 -7.73 0.47
CA SER A 4 -15.57 -8.19 0.50
C SER A 4 -14.65 -7.48 -0.50
N GLU A 5 -15.14 -7.11 -1.68
CA GLU A 5 -14.33 -6.36 -2.68
C GLU A 5 -14.08 -4.93 -2.18
N LYS A 6 -15.13 -4.27 -1.67
CA LYS A 6 -15.02 -2.91 -1.12
C LYS A 6 -14.11 -2.84 0.11
N MET A 7 -14.12 -3.86 0.96
CA MET A 7 -13.25 -3.92 2.13
C MET A 7 -11.78 -4.14 1.75
N GLY A 8 -11.52 -4.95 0.70
CA GLY A 8 -10.18 -5.12 0.13
C GLY A 8 -9.62 -3.80 -0.41
N ASP A 9 -10.43 -3.02 -1.13
CA ASP A 9 -10.02 -1.72 -1.67
C ASP A 9 -9.65 -0.71 -0.57
N VAL A 10 -10.45 -0.65 0.50
CA VAL A 10 -10.20 0.25 1.64
C VAL A 10 -8.93 -0.15 2.39
N LEU A 11 -8.70 -1.45 2.59
CA LEU A 11 -7.48 -1.95 3.22
C LEU A 11 -6.25 -1.67 2.35
N GLY A 12 -6.36 -1.84 1.03
CA GLY A 12 -5.29 -1.48 0.09
C GLY A 12 -4.91 0.00 0.19
N GLN A 13 -5.90 0.90 0.21
CA GLN A 13 -5.67 2.34 0.36
C GLN A 13 -4.98 2.70 1.68
N ALA A 14 -5.37 2.08 2.79
CA ALA A 14 -4.78 2.33 4.10
C ALA A 14 -3.31 1.88 4.17
N VAL A 15 -2.99 0.74 3.55
CA VAL A 15 -1.61 0.21 3.48
C VAL A 15 -0.73 1.12 2.61
N GLU A 16 -1.24 1.55 1.47
CA GLU A 16 -0.53 2.48 0.57
C GLU A 16 -0.23 3.82 1.25
N ALA A 17 -1.22 4.40 1.94
CA ALA A 17 -1.05 5.66 2.67
C ALA A 17 -0.01 5.56 3.79
N LYS A 18 -0.02 4.44 4.54
CA LYS A 18 0.98 4.18 5.59
C LYS A 18 2.39 4.07 5.00
N LEU A 19 2.54 3.31 3.92
CA LEU A 19 3.83 3.06 3.28
C LEU A 19 4.42 4.36 2.69
N LEU A 20 3.58 5.16 2.02
CA LEU A 20 4.01 6.47 1.50
C LEU A 20 4.50 7.39 2.64
N ARG A 21 3.79 7.41 3.77
CA ARG A 21 4.21 8.21 4.93
C ARG A 21 5.58 7.77 5.45
N GLU A 22 5.78 6.47 5.65
CA GLU A 22 7.05 5.93 6.14
C GLU A 22 8.21 6.27 5.21
N VAL A 23 8.01 6.25 3.90
CA VAL A 23 9.03 6.62 2.91
C VAL A 23 9.40 8.11 2.99
N LEU A 24 8.39 8.98 3.15
CA LEU A 24 8.62 10.43 3.26
C LEU A 24 9.34 10.81 4.56
N GLU A 25 9.03 10.13 5.66
CA GLU A 25 9.62 10.36 6.98
C GLU A 25 11.01 9.70 7.15
N HIS A 26 11.43 8.88 6.18
CA HIS A 26 12.69 8.15 6.28
C HIS A 26 13.91 9.04 6.05
N GLU A 27 14.98 8.85 6.82
CA GLU A 27 16.22 9.63 6.70
C GLU A 27 16.88 9.46 5.33
N ILE A 28 16.82 8.24 4.79
CA ILE A 28 17.21 7.95 3.41
C ILE A 28 16.05 8.32 2.50
N GLN A 29 16.28 9.27 1.60
CA GLN A 29 15.32 9.75 0.62
C GLN A 29 15.58 9.06 -0.73
N PRO A 30 14.93 7.92 -1.03
CA PRO A 30 15.15 7.21 -2.28
C PRO A 30 14.63 8.04 -3.46
N LYS A 31 15.44 8.15 -4.52
CA LYS A 31 15.00 8.78 -5.77
C LYS A 31 13.93 7.97 -6.52
N HIS A 32 13.93 6.65 -6.31
CA HIS A 32 12.98 5.72 -6.90
C HIS A 32 12.61 4.64 -5.90
N LEU A 33 11.31 4.33 -5.83
CA LEU A 33 10.75 3.26 -5.02
C LEU A 33 9.83 2.41 -5.92
N ALA A 34 9.96 1.09 -5.84
CA ALA A 34 9.06 0.14 -6.49
C ALA A 34 8.53 -0.85 -5.45
N ILE A 35 7.22 -1.09 -5.47
CA ILE A 35 6.53 -1.95 -4.50
C ILE A 35 5.84 -3.08 -5.28
N ILE A 36 6.07 -4.32 -4.87
CA ILE A 36 5.39 -5.49 -5.41
C ILE A 36 4.35 -5.93 -4.38
N MET A 37 3.08 -5.65 -4.66
CA MET A 37 1.96 -6.09 -3.83
C MET A 37 1.56 -7.53 -4.19
N ASP A 38 2.33 -8.49 -3.68
CA ASP A 38 2.03 -9.92 -3.84
C ASP A 38 1.05 -10.41 -2.75
N GLY A 39 0.12 -11.30 -3.12
CA GLY A 39 -0.84 -11.90 -2.17
C GLY A 39 -2.32 -11.53 -2.33
N ASN A 40 -2.71 -10.83 -3.40
CA ASN A 40 -4.13 -10.50 -3.65
C ASN A 40 -5.04 -11.73 -3.86
N ARG A 41 -4.49 -12.90 -4.19
CA ARG A 41 -5.19 -14.19 -4.26
C ARG A 41 -4.24 -15.33 -3.87
N ARG A 42 -4.61 -16.12 -2.87
CA ARG A 42 -4.05 -17.46 -2.61
C ARG A 42 -5.13 -18.50 -2.88
#